data_AF-A0AAW0DD60-F1
#
_entry.id   AF-A0AAW0DD60-F1
#
_cell.length_a   1.000
_cell.length_b   1.000
_cell.length_c   1.000
_cell.angle_alpha   90.00
_cell.angle_beta   90.00
_cell.angle_gamma   90.00
#
_symmetry.space_group_name_H-M   'P 1'
#
loop_
_entity.id
_entity.type
_entity.pdbx_description
1 polymer ?
#
loop_
_entity_poly.entity_id
_entity_poly.type
_entity_poly.pdbx_seq_one_letter_code
_entity_poly.pdbx_strand_id
1 'polypeptide(L)'
;MGTTSLALACIALVISLLHALIAAWIRPRSYNSRWGNDRDIMRKFPLYKATEDLSYKLRNIVDNNFALIFTSDQSTDRQRSYAVMHTSYVFGQFLSWVHILRNETEFLNPSIKHRHDARAINLIFRHIRTTLLTDGSSSPFMLWAGEQLAIAEIMTVRDPMEEGGQARCVGFATFCRKWKADEDFRDWFHPTAEGLFLIGESNDPSDYERLQCLQHLLADLLVHLNPQDHDAEMRIIRCHATPSWCRCNYCDKARSMTMSRPSVLHNSPQSVSILPVLRPNAHGKDDNINMAMEAMKSLTRPGGSVPLSTKQPSSSKRMDWLLTPMFLCMYQ
;
A
#
# COMPACT_ATOMS: atom_id res chain seq x y z
N MET A 1 -8.88 -37.75 -58.66
CA MET A 1 -8.47 -37.67 -57.24
C MET A 1 -7.75 -36.36 -56.87
N GLY A 2 -7.46 -35.43 -57.79
CA GLY A 2 -6.72 -34.19 -57.45
C GLY A 2 -7.57 -32.98 -57.01
N THR A 3 -8.86 -32.94 -57.32
CA THR A 3 -9.71 -31.74 -57.08
C THR A 3 -10.15 -31.60 -55.62
N THR A 4 -10.39 -32.71 -54.92
CA THR A 4 -10.80 -32.71 -53.51
C THR A 4 -9.65 -32.33 -52.57
N SER A 5 -8.43 -32.78 -52.88
CA SER A 5 -7.24 -32.44 -52.10
C SER A 5 -6.87 -30.96 -52.19
N LEU A 6 -7.06 -30.35 -53.37
CA LEU A 6 -6.79 -28.92 -53.56
C LEU A 6 -7.78 -28.06 -52.78
N ALA A 7 -9.06 -28.44 -52.76
CA ALA A 7 -10.09 -27.73 -52.01
C ALA A 7 -9.82 -27.75 -50.50
N LEU A 8 -9.41 -28.91 -49.96
CA LEU A 8 -9.07 -29.05 -48.53
C LEU A 8 -7.86 -28.20 -48.13
N ALA A 9 -6.83 -28.13 -48.98
CA ALA A 9 -5.65 -27.30 -48.73
C ALA A 9 -6.00 -25.80 -48.67
N CYS A 10 -6.87 -25.33 -49.55
CA CYS A 10 -7.34 -23.94 -49.56
C CYS A 10 -8.12 -23.59 -48.28
N ILE A 11 -8.99 -24.49 -47.81
CA ILE A 11 -9.78 -24.27 -46.59
C ILE A 11 -8.86 -24.18 -45.37
N ALA A 12 -7.88 -25.07 -45.25
CA ALA A 12 -6.92 -25.05 -44.14
C ALA A 12 -6.07 -23.76 -44.12
N LEU A 13 -5.68 -23.25 -45.29
CA LEU A 13 -4.93 -22.01 -45.42
C LEU A 13 -5.78 -20.79 -45.00
N VAL A 14 -7.05 -20.74 -45.41
CA VAL A 14 -7.97 -19.66 -45.03
C VAL A 14 -8.23 -19.65 -43.52
N ILE A 15 -8.42 -20.83 -42.91
CA ILE A 15 -8.62 -20.94 -41.45
C ILE A 15 -7.36 -20.48 -40.69
N SER A 16 -6.17 -20.81 -41.19
CA SER A 16 -4.91 -20.40 -40.57
C SER A 16 -4.68 -18.90 -40.65
N LEU A 17 -5.03 -18.28 -41.79
CA LEU A 17 -4.99 -16.83 -41.97
C LEU A 17 -6.00 -16.11 -41.07
N LEU A 18 -7.22 -16.65 -40.95
CA LEU A 18 -8.24 -16.10 -40.05
C LEU A 18 -7.79 -16.16 -38.58
N HIS A 19 -7.19 -17.27 -38.14
CA HIS A 19 -6.66 -17.37 -36.78
C HIS A 19 -5.52 -16.37 -36.53
N ALA A 20 -4.61 -16.20 -37.49
CA ALA A 20 -3.52 -15.23 -37.38
C ALA A 20 -4.05 -13.79 -37.29
N LEU A 21 -5.10 -13.45 -38.05
CA LEU A 21 -5.73 -12.13 -38.03
C LEU A 21 -6.49 -11.88 -36.73
N ILE A 22 -7.24 -12.87 -36.24
CA ILE A 22 -7.95 -12.78 -34.95
C ILE A 22 -6.94 -12.65 -33.80
N ALA A 23 -5.85 -13.42 -33.82
CA ALA A 23 -4.78 -13.32 -32.83
C ALA A 23 -4.04 -11.97 -32.89
N ALA A 24 -3.91 -11.36 -34.08
CA ALA A 24 -3.34 -10.02 -34.23
C ALA A 24 -4.30 -8.92 -33.77
N TRP A 25 -5.61 -9.11 -33.90
CA TRP A 25 -6.64 -8.14 -33.53
C TRP A 25 -7.01 -8.19 -32.05
N ILE A 26 -7.04 -9.40 -31.45
CA ILE A 26 -7.25 -9.61 -30.01
C ILE A 26 -5.97 -9.34 -29.21
N ARG A 27 -4.80 -9.28 -29.86
CA ARG A 27 -3.57 -8.80 -29.22
C ARG A 27 -3.90 -7.42 -28.66
N PRO A 28 -3.90 -7.23 -27.32
CA PRO A 28 -4.27 -5.96 -26.73
C PRO A 28 -3.45 -4.90 -27.44
N ARG A 29 -4.11 -3.85 -27.93
CA ARG A 29 -3.44 -2.65 -28.41
C ARG A 29 -2.85 -1.94 -27.18
N SER A 30 -1.94 -2.63 -26.49
CA SER A 30 -1.17 -2.11 -25.37
C SER A 30 -0.28 -1.05 -25.96
N TYR A 31 -0.70 0.21 -25.76
CA TYR A 31 0.11 1.39 -25.48
C TYR A 31 1.62 1.29 -25.80
N ASN A 32 1.96 0.93 -27.03
CA ASN A 32 3.34 0.78 -27.51
C ASN A 32 3.66 1.95 -28.43
N SER A 33 3.97 3.11 -27.85
CA SER A 33 4.67 4.17 -28.60
C SER A 33 5.47 5.20 -27.78
N ARG A 34 5.85 4.94 -26.52
CA ARG A 34 6.63 5.97 -25.78
C ARG A 34 7.77 5.54 -24.85
N TRP A 35 8.12 4.26 -24.78
CA TRP A 35 9.04 3.78 -23.73
C TRP A 35 10.19 2.96 -24.32
N GLY A 36 11.11 3.63 -25.03
CA GLY A 36 12.26 3.01 -25.72
C GLY A 36 13.35 2.41 -24.83
N ASN A 37 13.03 1.96 -23.62
CA ASN A 37 13.95 1.23 -22.72
C ASN A 37 13.14 0.38 -21.70
N ASP A 38 12.39 -0.61 -22.20
CA ASP A 38 11.30 -1.32 -21.48
C ASP A 38 11.67 -1.94 -20.12
N ARG A 39 12.90 -2.44 -19.93
CA ARG A 39 13.25 -3.17 -18.69
C ARG A 39 13.37 -2.28 -17.45
N ASP A 40 13.95 -1.10 -17.59
CA ASP A 40 14.13 -0.17 -16.46
C ASP A 40 12.80 0.51 -16.08
N ILE A 41 11.93 0.73 -17.07
CA ILE A 41 10.61 1.34 -16.88
C ILE A 41 9.64 0.33 -16.24
N MET A 42 9.63 -0.92 -16.71
CA MET A 42 8.79 -1.98 -16.13
C MET A 42 9.17 -2.32 -14.68
N ARG A 43 10.44 -2.17 -14.31
CA ARG A 43 10.88 -2.38 -12.91
C ARG A 43 10.58 -1.17 -12.01
N LYS A 44 10.61 0.06 -12.53
CA LYS A 44 10.25 1.29 -11.77
C LYS A 44 8.75 1.46 -11.58
N PHE A 45 7.95 1.03 -12.54
CA PHE A 45 6.50 1.28 -12.56
C PHE A 45 5.75 0.73 -11.32
N PRO A 46 6.03 -0.49 -10.83
CA PRO A 46 5.34 -1.01 -9.64
C PRO A 46 5.68 -0.23 -8.36
N LEU A 47 6.94 0.16 -8.19
CA LEU A 47 7.36 1.00 -7.06
C LEU A 47 6.76 2.40 -7.16
N TYR A 48 6.77 2.99 -8.35
CA TYR A 48 6.13 4.29 -8.58
C TYR A 48 4.67 4.25 -8.16
N LYS A 49 3.93 3.22 -8.61
CA LYS A 49 2.52 3.07 -8.27
C LYS A 49 2.29 2.88 -6.77
N ALA A 50 3.08 2.02 -6.12
CA ALA A 50 2.98 1.81 -4.68
C ALA A 50 3.33 3.08 -3.87
N THR A 51 4.31 3.85 -4.34
CA THR A 51 4.69 5.14 -3.74
C THR A 51 3.56 6.16 -3.88
N GLU A 52 2.93 6.22 -5.05
CA GLU A 52 1.79 7.10 -5.32
C GLU A 52 0.59 6.74 -4.43
N ASP A 53 0.24 5.46 -4.36
CA ASP A 53 -0.90 4.97 -3.58
C ASP A 53 -0.70 5.24 -2.08
N LEU A 54 0.51 5.01 -1.55
CA LEU A 54 0.84 5.34 -0.16
C LEU A 54 0.82 6.86 0.08
N SER A 55 1.43 7.65 -0.80
CA SER A 55 1.44 9.12 -0.68
C SER A 55 0.02 9.70 -0.68
N TYR A 56 -0.84 9.23 -1.59
CA TYR A 56 -2.25 9.62 -1.64
C TYR A 56 -3.01 9.20 -0.38
N LYS A 57 -2.73 8.00 0.14
CA LYS A 57 -3.35 7.53 1.39
C LYS A 57 -2.95 8.39 2.59
N LEU A 58 -1.66 8.74 2.72
CA LEU A 58 -1.18 9.62 3.78
C LEU A 58 -1.82 11.00 3.70
N ARG A 59 -1.92 11.56 2.49
CA ARG A 59 -2.63 12.83 2.27
C ARG A 59 -4.09 12.76 2.66
N ASN A 60 -4.79 11.66 2.39
CA ASN A 60 -6.16 11.51 2.85
C ASN A 60 -6.27 11.44 4.37
N ILE A 61 -5.30 10.81 5.05
CA ILE A 61 -5.27 10.76 6.52
C ILE A 61 -5.03 12.16 7.10
N VAL A 62 -4.06 12.91 6.56
CA VAL A 62 -3.68 14.23 7.09
C VAL A 62 -4.63 15.35 6.68
N ASP A 63 -4.93 15.51 5.39
CA ASP A 63 -5.65 16.69 4.88
C ASP A 63 -7.17 16.49 4.88
N ASN A 64 -7.62 15.26 4.63
CA ASN A 64 -9.05 14.94 4.47
C ASN A 64 -9.66 14.34 5.73
N ASN A 65 -8.94 14.37 6.85
CA ASN A 65 -9.37 13.83 8.14
C ASN A 65 -9.94 12.41 8.03
N PHE A 66 -9.34 11.56 7.19
CA PHE A 66 -9.84 10.20 6.94
C PHE A 66 -9.93 9.36 8.22
N ALA A 67 -9.16 9.68 9.26
CA ALA A 67 -9.22 9.04 10.56
C ALA A 67 -10.50 9.34 11.36
N LEU A 68 -11.28 10.39 11.01
CA LEU A 68 -12.59 10.67 11.63
C LEU A 68 -13.62 9.56 11.40
N ILE A 69 -13.33 8.59 10.53
CA ILE A 69 -14.15 7.40 10.33
C ILE A 69 -14.27 6.55 11.61
N PHE A 70 -13.33 6.69 12.55
CA PHE A 70 -13.38 5.99 13.83
C PHE A 70 -14.26 6.69 14.86
N THR A 71 -14.28 8.02 14.88
CA THR A 71 -15.07 8.83 15.83
C THR A 71 -16.46 9.21 15.31
N SER A 72 -16.71 9.12 14.00
CA SER A 72 -18.00 9.47 13.41
C SER A 72 -19.05 8.38 13.61
N ASP A 73 -20.18 8.74 14.23
CA ASP A 73 -21.36 7.88 14.41
C ASP A 73 -21.98 7.41 13.08
N GLN A 74 -21.74 8.14 11.98
CA GLN A 74 -22.26 7.80 10.65
C GLN A 74 -21.43 6.70 9.96
N SER A 75 -20.28 6.35 10.52
CA SER A 75 -19.36 5.38 9.91
C SER A 75 -19.76 3.95 10.28
N THR A 76 -19.92 3.12 9.26
CA THR A 76 -20.22 1.69 9.42
C THR A 76 -18.97 0.89 9.81
N ASP A 77 -19.15 -0.22 10.51
CA ASP A 77 -18.05 -1.15 10.85
C ASP A 77 -17.31 -1.65 9.61
N ARG A 78 -18.04 -1.83 8.50
CA ARG A 78 -17.45 -2.17 7.20
C ARG A 78 -16.47 -1.10 6.72
N GLN A 79 -16.82 0.18 6.87
CA GLN A 79 -15.95 1.30 6.47
C GLN A 79 -14.70 1.37 7.35
N ARG A 80 -14.84 1.21 8.68
CA ARG A 80 -13.71 1.18 9.62
C ARG A 80 -12.77 0.01 9.32
N SER A 81 -13.31 -1.19 9.13
CA SER A 81 -12.54 -2.39 8.76
C SER A 81 -11.79 -2.18 7.44
N TYR A 82 -12.46 -1.63 6.42
CA TYR A 82 -11.82 -1.29 5.14
C TYR A 82 -10.71 -0.25 5.32
N ALA A 83 -10.93 0.78 6.13
CA ALA A 83 -9.94 1.82 6.41
C ALA A 83 -8.66 1.22 6.97
N VAL A 84 -8.75 0.33 7.97
CA VAL A 84 -7.60 -0.36 8.56
C VAL A 84 -6.91 -1.27 7.53
N MET A 85 -7.66 -2.18 6.89
CA MET A 85 -7.09 -3.15 5.96
C MET A 85 -6.41 -2.48 4.77
N HIS A 86 -7.06 -1.47 4.16
CA HIS A 86 -6.50 -0.79 3.01
C HIS A 86 -5.28 0.06 3.38
N THR A 87 -5.28 0.69 4.56
CA THR A 87 -4.09 1.44 5.04
C THR A 87 -2.92 0.49 5.23
N SER A 88 -3.14 -0.61 5.96
CA SER A 88 -2.13 -1.64 6.20
C SER A 88 -1.60 -2.23 4.90
N TYR A 89 -2.49 -2.49 3.93
CA TYR A 89 -2.12 -2.99 2.61
C TYR A 89 -1.20 -2.04 1.85
N VAL A 90 -1.49 -0.74 1.77
CA VAL A 90 -0.64 0.19 0.99
C VAL A 90 0.74 0.37 1.62
N PHE A 91 0.84 0.32 2.96
CA PHE A 91 2.13 0.27 3.65
C PHE A 91 2.89 -1.01 3.29
N GLY A 92 2.23 -2.16 3.38
CA GLY A 92 2.83 -3.44 3.01
C GLY A 92 3.24 -3.53 1.54
N GLN A 93 2.44 -2.98 0.65
CA GLN A 93 2.72 -2.94 -0.79
C GLN A 93 3.96 -2.11 -1.09
N PHE A 94 4.08 -0.93 -0.50
CA PHE A 94 5.27 -0.09 -0.64
C PHE A 94 6.52 -0.80 -0.11
N LEU A 95 6.46 -1.34 1.11
CA LEU A 95 7.59 -2.05 1.74
C LEU A 95 8.03 -3.28 0.94
N SER A 96 7.07 -4.06 0.41
CA SER A 96 7.36 -5.20 -0.48
C SER A 96 8.13 -4.77 -1.72
N TRP A 97 7.69 -3.71 -2.43
CA TRP A 97 8.41 -3.26 -3.62
C TRP A 97 9.80 -2.70 -3.31
N VAL A 98 9.97 -2.00 -2.19
CA VAL A 98 11.30 -1.56 -1.72
C VAL A 98 12.19 -2.77 -1.46
N HIS A 99 11.66 -3.83 -0.85
CA HIS A 99 12.39 -5.07 -0.57
C HIS A 99 12.76 -5.84 -1.84
N ILE A 100 11.81 -6.03 -2.76
CA ILE A 100 12.03 -6.68 -4.06
C ILE A 100 13.18 -5.98 -4.81
N LEU A 101 13.13 -4.65 -4.90
CA LEU A 101 14.14 -3.88 -5.64
C LEU A 101 15.52 -3.87 -4.97
N ARG A 102 15.59 -4.04 -3.65
CA ARG A 102 16.87 -4.17 -2.94
C ARG A 102 17.51 -5.54 -3.15
N ASN A 103 16.70 -6.60 -3.18
CA ASN A 103 17.17 -7.97 -3.32
C ASN A 103 17.47 -8.35 -4.78
N GLU A 104 16.79 -7.72 -5.75
CA GLU A 104 17.09 -7.86 -7.17
C GLU A 104 18.22 -6.88 -7.56
N THR A 105 19.45 -7.27 -7.21
CA THR A 105 20.71 -6.48 -7.32
C THR A 105 21.00 -5.86 -8.70
N GLU A 106 20.31 -6.27 -9.76
CA GLU A 106 20.44 -5.66 -11.09
C GLU A 106 19.79 -4.27 -11.22
N PHE A 107 18.83 -3.92 -10.35
CA PHE A 107 18.17 -2.61 -10.41
C PHE A 107 19.06 -1.47 -9.92
N LEU A 108 20.04 -1.79 -9.08
CA LEU A 108 21.05 -0.86 -8.55
C LEU A 108 22.42 -1.04 -9.19
N ASN A 109 22.50 -1.65 -10.39
CA ASN A 109 23.69 -1.54 -11.23
C ASN A 109 23.46 -0.45 -12.31
N PRO A 110 23.33 0.82 -11.91
CA PRO A 110 23.13 1.89 -12.86
C PRO A 110 24.32 1.92 -13.81
N SER A 111 24.02 1.98 -15.10
CA SER A 111 25.00 2.48 -16.06
C SER A 111 25.56 3.82 -15.53
N ILE A 112 26.78 4.17 -15.93
CA ILE A 112 27.50 5.37 -15.42
C ILE A 112 26.62 6.63 -15.39
N LYS A 113 25.66 6.72 -16.33
CA LYS A 113 24.69 7.80 -16.49
C LYS A 113 23.58 7.87 -15.42
N HIS A 114 23.21 6.77 -14.78
CA HIS A 114 22.11 6.70 -13.79
C HIS A 114 22.61 6.56 -12.34
N ARG A 115 23.92 6.61 -12.10
CA ARG A 115 24.52 6.43 -10.76
C ARG A 115 24.04 7.48 -9.75
N HIS A 116 23.79 8.71 -10.20
CA HIS A 116 23.34 9.78 -9.34
C HIS A 116 21.90 9.54 -8.83
N ASP A 117 20.99 9.14 -9.73
CA ASP A 117 19.59 8.88 -9.40
C ASP A 117 19.44 7.69 -8.44
N ALA A 118 20.23 6.62 -8.65
CA ALA A 118 20.22 5.46 -7.77
C ALA A 118 20.70 5.79 -6.35
N ARG A 119 21.69 6.67 -6.19
CA ARG A 119 22.15 7.15 -4.88
C ARG A 119 21.07 8.01 -4.19
N ALA A 120 20.42 8.90 -4.94
CA ALA A 120 19.34 9.74 -4.42
C ALA A 120 18.14 8.90 -3.95
N ILE A 121 17.71 7.92 -4.74
CA ILE A 121 16.63 6.99 -4.37
C ILE A 121 16.99 6.20 -3.10
N ASN A 122 18.21 5.65 -3.03
CA ASN A 122 18.66 4.94 -1.83
C ASN A 122 18.73 5.84 -0.59
N LEU A 123 19.12 7.10 -0.75
CA LEU A 123 19.10 8.11 0.31
C LEU A 123 17.67 8.35 0.81
N ILE A 124 16.71 8.50 -0.11
CA ILE A 124 15.30 8.69 0.23
C ILE A 124 14.74 7.45 0.94
N PHE A 125 15.03 6.24 0.45
CA PHE A 125 14.63 5.01 1.14
C PHE A 125 15.21 4.90 2.56
N ARG A 126 16.44 5.36 2.77
CA ARG A 126 17.05 5.42 4.09
C ARG A 126 16.29 6.42 4.97
N HIS A 127 15.96 7.60 4.46
CA HIS A 127 15.16 8.59 5.19
C HIS A 127 13.76 8.07 5.54
N ILE A 128 13.06 7.42 4.61
CA ILE A 128 11.74 6.81 4.87
C ILE A 128 11.84 5.77 5.99
N ARG A 129 12.82 4.87 5.91
CA ARG A 129 13.08 3.86 6.94
C ARG A 129 13.35 4.49 8.31
N THR A 130 14.17 5.54 8.35
CA THR A 130 14.48 6.23 9.62
C THR A 130 13.27 6.97 10.17
N THR A 131 12.45 7.60 9.32
CA THR A 131 11.23 8.29 9.75
C THR A 131 10.22 7.32 10.37
N LEU A 132 10.06 6.13 9.79
CA LEU A 132 9.23 5.07 10.38
C LEU A 132 9.78 4.55 11.71
N LEU A 133 11.11 4.47 11.85
CA LEU A 133 11.77 3.94 13.04
C LEU A 133 11.83 4.94 14.22
N THR A 134 11.76 6.24 13.94
CA THR A 134 12.11 7.27 14.94
C THR A 134 11.06 7.36 16.05
N ASP A 135 11.49 7.09 17.28
CA ASP A 135 10.72 7.20 18.55
C ASP A 135 10.72 8.64 19.14
N GLY A 136 11.42 9.57 18.49
CA GLY A 136 11.58 10.94 18.98
C GLY A 136 10.30 11.78 19.04
N SER A 137 9.22 11.31 18.43
CA SER A 137 7.86 11.81 18.64
C SER A 137 6.99 10.64 19.05
N SER A 138 6.17 10.82 20.09
CA SER A 138 5.08 9.89 20.47
C SER A 138 4.00 9.74 19.39
N SER A 139 4.31 10.14 18.15
CA SER A 139 3.46 10.12 16.99
C SER A 139 3.03 8.67 16.68
N PRO A 140 1.82 8.47 16.17
CA PRO A 140 1.34 7.20 15.59
C PRO A 140 2.12 6.71 14.36
N PHE A 141 2.01 5.42 14.01
CA PHE A 141 2.68 4.77 12.84
C PHE A 141 4.19 4.55 12.96
N MET A 142 4.72 4.35 14.17
CA MET A 142 6.10 3.90 14.32
C MET A 142 6.22 2.43 13.91
N LEU A 143 7.23 2.10 13.11
CA LEU A 143 7.56 0.72 12.71
C LEU A 143 9.03 0.44 12.96
N TRP A 144 9.32 -0.59 13.73
CA TRP A 144 10.67 -1.05 14.00
C TRP A 144 11.32 -1.59 12.72
N ALA A 145 12.65 -1.59 12.69
CA ALA A 145 13.40 -2.09 11.55
C ALA A 145 13.07 -3.56 11.21
N GLY A 146 12.83 -4.40 12.23
CA GLY A 146 12.41 -5.79 12.08
C GLY A 146 11.00 -5.91 11.52
N GLU A 147 10.05 -5.12 12.02
CA GLU A 147 8.66 -5.10 11.53
C GLU A 147 8.60 -4.65 10.08
N GLN A 148 9.33 -3.59 9.70
CA GLN A 148 9.41 -3.13 8.32
C GLN A 148 9.89 -4.24 7.37
N LEU A 149 10.86 -5.04 7.80
CA LEU A 149 11.39 -6.16 7.03
C LEU A 149 10.38 -7.33 6.98
N ALA A 150 9.83 -7.73 8.12
CA ALA A 150 8.85 -8.81 8.22
C ALA A 150 7.62 -8.52 7.35
N ILE A 151 7.06 -7.31 7.44
CA ILE A 151 5.96 -6.85 6.58
C ILE A 151 6.35 -6.96 5.10
N ALA A 152 7.56 -6.52 4.73
CA ALA A 152 8.01 -6.59 3.35
C ALA A 152 8.13 -8.03 2.84
N GLU A 153 8.64 -8.94 3.67
CA GLU A 153 8.81 -10.36 3.35
C GLU A 153 7.45 -11.07 3.21
N ILE A 154 6.55 -10.92 4.18
CA ILE A 154 5.22 -11.59 4.14
C ILE A 154 4.31 -11.04 3.02
N MET A 155 4.58 -9.81 2.57
CA MET A 155 3.92 -9.17 1.44
C MET A 155 4.56 -9.50 0.10
N THR A 156 5.70 -10.18 0.08
CA THR A 156 6.39 -10.59 -1.16
C THR A 156 6.13 -12.07 -1.42
N VAL A 157 5.71 -12.39 -2.63
CA VAL A 157 5.52 -13.78 -3.09
C VAL A 157 6.31 -14.02 -4.37
N ARG A 158 6.81 -15.24 -4.52
CA ARG A 158 7.39 -15.75 -5.77
C ARG A 158 6.47 -16.82 -6.31
N ASP A 159 6.36 -16.93 -7.63
CA ASP A 159 5.57 -18.00 -8.23
C ASP A 159 6.28 -19.34 -7.99
N PRO A 160 5.66 -20.30 -7.29
CA PRO A 160 6.28 -21.59 -7.02
C PRO A 160 6.42 -22.46 -8.29
N MET A 161 5.68 -22.15 -9.36
CA MET A 161 5.76 -22.91 -10.62
C MET A 161 6.88 -22.43 -11.55
N GLU A 162 7.52 -21.31 -11.24
CA GLU A 162 8.68 -20.79 -11.96
C GLU A 162 9.90 -20.80 -11.02
N GLU A 163 10.84 -21.74 -11.21
CA GLU A 163 12.15 -21.66 -10.55
C GLU A 163 12.83 -20.35 -10.97
N GLY A 164 13.06 -19.45 -10.00
CA GLY A 164 13.54 -18.09 -10.28
C GLY A 164 12.44 -17.09 -10.68
N GLY A 165 11.16 -17.42 -10.46
CA GLY A 165 10.02 -16.57 -10.75
C GLY A 165 10.14 -15.16 -10.17
N GLN A 166 9.63 -14.18 -10.92
CA GLN A 166 9.71 -12.77 -10.56
C GLN A 166 9.00 -12.52 -9.23
N ALA A 167 9.67 -11.83 -8.30
CA ALA A 167 9.05 -11.47 -7.04
C ALA A 167 7.95 -10.44 -7.27
N ARG A 168 6.80 -10.63 -6.63
CA ARG A 168 5.64 -9.76 -6.74
C ARG A 168 5.03 -9.49 -5.37
N CYS A 169 4.42 -8.32 -5.22
CA CYS A 169 3.62 -8.03 -4.04
C CYS A 169 2.33 -8.88 -4.02
N VAL A 170 1.91 -9.29 -2.82
CA VAL A 170 0.58 -9.87 -2.57
C VAL A 170 -0.49 -8.88 -3.05
N GLY A 171 -1.49 -9.37 -3.79
CA GLY A 171 -2.62 -8.55 -4.22
C GLY A 171 -3.65 -8.32 -3.10
N PHE A 172 -4.37 -7.20 -3.14
CA PHE A 172 -5.28 -6.77 -2.06
C PHE A 172 -6.34 -7.81 -1.67
N ALA A 173 -6.94 -8.52 -2.63
CA ALA A 173 -7.92 -9.57 -2.30
C ALA A 173 -7.30 -10.72 -1.49
N THR A 174 -6.05 -11.11 -1.81
CA THR A 174 -5.30 -12.12 -1.06
C THR A 174 -4.90 -11.60 0.31
N PHE A 175 -4.46 -10.33 0.40
CA PHE A 175 -4.19 -9.66 1.66
C PHE A 175 -5.41 -9.70 2.59
N CYS A 176 -6.59 -9.30 2.09
CA CYS A 176 -7.83 -9.33 2.87
C CYS A 176 -8.22 -10.73 3.35
N ARG A 177 -7.92 -11.79 2.59
CA ARG A 177 -8.14 -13.17 3.04
C ARG A 177 -7.16 -13.54 4.16
N LYS A 178 -5.87 -13.25 3.98
CA LYS A 178 -4.85 -13.49 5.03
C LYS A 178 -5.19 -12.74 6.32
N TRP A 179 -5.49 -11.44 6.22
CA TRP A 179 -5.88 -10.59 7.35
C TRP A 179 -7.00 -11.18 8.23
N LYS A 180 -7.97 -11.84 7.60
CA LYS A 180 -9.12 -12.45 8.29
C LYS A 180 -8.82 -13.84 8.84
N ALA A 181 -7.93 -14.59 8.17
CA ALA A 181 -7.69 -16.00 8.47
C ALA A 181 -6.50 -16.21 9.42
N ASP A 182 -5.56 -15.28 9.45
CA ASP A 182 -4.26 -15.43 10.11
C ASP A 182 -4.03 -14.22 11.04
N GLU A 183 -4.02 -14.49 12.35
CA GLU A 183 -3.81 -13.48 13.38
C GLU A 183 -2.35 -13.03 13.43
N ASP A 184 -1.38 -13.96 13.32
CA ASP A 184 0.05 -13.64 13.29
C ASP A 184 0.38 -12.72 12.09
N PHE A 185 -0.24 -12.95 10.93
CA PHE A 185 -0.12 -12.07 9.78
C PHE A 185 -0.64 -10.66 10.08
N ARG A 186 -1.78 -10.56 10.77
CA ARG A 186 -2.43 -9.29 11.10
C ARG A 186 -1.63 -8.50 12.13
N ASP A 187 -1.00 -9.17 13.08
CA ASP A 187 -0.26 -8.54 14.18
C ASP A 187 0.94 -7.73 13.70
N TRP A 188 1.59 -8.13 12.60
CA TRP A 188 2.63 -7.33 11.95
C TRP A 188 2.17 -5.94 11.52
N PHE A 189 0.86 -5.74 11.30
CA PHE A 189 0.26 -4.47 10.91
C PHE A 189 -0.40 -3.74 12.08
N HIS A 190 -0.26 -4.24 13.32
CA HIS A 190 -0.79 -3.59 14.51
C HIS A 190 -0.38 -2.11 14.61
N PRO A 191 0.89 -1.71 14.40
CA PRO A 191 1.27 -0.30 14.55
C PRO A 191 0.60 0.63 13.53
N THR A 192 0.29 0.13 12.33
CA THR A 192 -0.48 0.88 11.33
C THR A 192 -1.98 0.95 11.66
N ALA A 193 -2.54 -0.11 12.23
CA ALA A 193 -3.95 -0.16 12.61
C ALA A 193 -4.22 0.72 13.84
N GLU A 194 -3.45 0.51 14.90
CA GLU A 194 -3.46 1.32 16.12
C GLU A 194 -3.15 2.77 15.79
N GLY A 195 -2.15 3.03 14.94
CA GLY A 195 -1.79 4.39 14.60
C GLY A 195 -2.93 5.16 13.93
N LEU A 196 -3.72 4.50 13.07
CA LEU A 196 -4.87 5.12 12.44
C LEU A 196 -5.98 5.44 13.45
N PHE A 197 -6.18 4.57 14.44
CA PHE A 197 -7.13 4.79 15.53
C PHE A 197 -6.70 5.97 16.41
N LEU A 198 -5.43 6.01 16.85
CA LEU A 198 -4.90 7.09 17.70
C LEU A 198 -5.03 8.46 17.03
N ILE A 199 -4.76 8.55 15.72
CA ILE A 199 -4.97 9.80 14.96
C ILE A 199 -6.45 10.20 14.89
N GLY A 200 -7.37 9.23 14.83
CA GLY A 200 -8.81 9.51 14.78
C GLY A 200 -9.36 10.06 16.08
N GLU A 201 -8.80 9.61 17.22
CA GLU A 201 -9.17 10.07 18.57
C GLU A 201 -8.47 11.37 18.98
N SER A 202 -7.28 11.63 18.43
CA SER A 202 -6.48 12.79 18.79
C SER A 202 -6.74 14.01 17.90
N ASN A 203 -6.74 15.18 18.52
CA ASN A 203 -6.75 16.48 17.83
C ASN A 203 -5.36 17.16 17.86
N ASP A 204 -4.31 16.45 18.29
CA ASP A 204 -2.96 17.00 18.38
C ASP A 204 -2.28 17.02 16.99
N PRO A 205 -1.90 18.19 16.45
CA PRO A 205 -1.18 18.28 15.19
C PRO A 205 0.14 17.49 15.17
N SER A 206 0.77 17.28 16.34
CA SER A 206 2.03 16.54 16.44
C SER A 206 1.90 15.05 16.08
N ASP A 207 0.70 14.48 16.19
CA ASP A 207 0.43 13.10 15.81
C ASP A 207 0.56 12.87 14.29
N TYR A 208 0.35 13.93 13.50
CA TYR A 208 0.45 13.88 12.05
C TYR A 208 1.87 14.10 11.51
N GLU A 209 2.83 14.53 12.35
CA GLU A 209 4.18 14.91 11.90
C GLU A 209 4.91 13.79 11.15
N ARG A 210 4.82 12.55 11.64
CA ARG A 210 5.44 11.40 10.96
C ARG A 210 4.84 11.17 9.59
N LEU A 211 3.52 11.22 9.48
CA LEU A 211 2.82 11.00 8.21
C LEU A 211 3.10 12.12 7.21
N GLN A 212 3.17 13.38 7.67
CA GLN A 212 3.56 14.52 6.85
C GLN A 212 4.99 14.36 6.32
N CYS A 213 5.94 14.03 7.20
CA CYS A 213 7.33 13.80 6.81
C CYS A 213 7.45 12.62 5.82
N LEU A 214 6.74 11.52 6.06
CA LEU A 214 6.70 10.38 5.13
C LEU A 214 6.14 10.80 3.77
N GLN A 215 5.07 11.58 3.76
CA GLN A 215 4.46 12.01 2.51
C GLN A 215 5.41 12.88 1.68
N HIS A 216 6.18 13.77 2.31
CA HIS A 216 7.21 14.55 1.60
C HIS A 216 8.29 13.67 1.00
N LEU A 217 8.77 12.68 1.76
CA LEU A 217 9.79 11.75 1.28
C LEU A 217 9.26 10.88 0.13
N LEU A 218 7.98 10.50 0.16
CA LEU A 218 7.33 9.80 -0.94
C LEU A 218 7.16 10.70 -2.17
N ALA A 219 6.86 11.99 -1.99
CA ALA A 219 6.82 12.94 -3.09
C ALA A 219 8.21 13.15 -3.72
N ASP A 220 9.26 13.30 -2.90
CA ASP A 220 10.65 13.31 -3.36
C ASP A 220 10.97 12.05 -4.16
N LEU A 221 10.54 10.88 -3.67
CA LEU A 221 10.73 9.60 -4.37
C LEU A 221 10.01 9.58 -5.73
N LEU A 222 8.77 10.05 -5.82
CA LEU A 222 8.01 10.09 -7.08
C LEU A 222 8.72 10.92 -8.15
N VAL A 223 9.27 12.08 -7.79
CA VAL A 223 10.04 12.94 -8.70
C VAL A 223 11.27 12.20 -9.24
N HIS A 224 11.98 11.43 -8.40
CA HIS A 224 13.13 10.64 -8.84
C HIS A 224 12.75 9.40 -9.66
N LEU A 225 11.60 8.79 -9.38
CA LEU A 225 11.11 7.63 -10.13
C LEU A 225 10.55 8.02 -11.50
N ASN A 226 9.92 9.18 -11.60
CA ASN A 226 9.40 9.72 -12.85
C ASN A 226 9.57 11.26 -12.94
N PRO A 227 10.72 11.74 -13.43
CA PRO A 227 10.99 13.18 -13.55
C PRO A 227 10.05 13.94 -14.50
N GLN A 228 9.30 13.24 -15.35
CA GLN A 228 8.33 13.85 -16.28
C GLN A 228 6.95 14.07 -15.64
N ASP A 229 6.69 13.52 -14.44
CA ASP A 229 5.46 13.84 -13.71
C ASP A 229 5.61 15.19 -13.00
N HIS A 230 5.22 16.26 -13.69
CA HIS A 230 5.21 17.62 -13.17
C HIS A 230 4.21 17.82 -12.02
N ASP A 231 3.25 16.90 -11.84
CA ASP A 231 2.24 17.01 -10.79
C ASP A 231 2.70 16.40 -9.46
N ALA A 232 3.82 15.66 -9.44
CA ALA A 232 4.34 15.03 -8.22
C ALA A 232 4.64 16.06 -7.11
N GLU A 233 5.17 17.24 -7.49
CA GLU A 233 5.48 18.33 -6.55
C GLU A 233 4.21 19.05 -6.04
N MET A 234 3.15 19.11 -6.86
CA MET A 234 1.85 19.70 -6.46
C MET A 234 1.09 18.84 -5.44
N ARG A 235 1.46 17.57 -5.25
CA ARG A 235 0.80 16.65 -4.33
C ARG A 235 1.37 16.69 -2.91
N ILE A 236 2.30 17.59 -2.60
CA ILE A 236 2.95 17.72 -1.30
C ILE A 236 1.99 18.33 -0.26
N ILE A 237 1.79 17.64 0.87
CA ILE A 237 1.09 18.17 2.05
C ILE A 237 1.93 19.31 2.62
N ARG A 238 1.33 20.43 3.02
CA ARG A 238 2.11 21.48 3.69
C ARG A 238 2.54 21.03 5.08
N CYS A 239 3.82 21.15 5.40
CA CYS A 239 4.30 20.95 6.76
C CYS A 239 3.75 22.08 7.64
N HIS A 240 2.91 21.77 8.63
CA HIS A 240 2.37 22.78 9.55
C HIS A 240 3.42 23.26 10.58
N ALA A 241 4.42 22.44 10.85
CA ALA A 241 5.67 22.80 11.51
C ALA A 241 6.77 22.09 10.75
N THR A 242 7.87 22.76 10.40
CA THR A 242 9.05 22.09 9.84
C THR A 242 9.74 21.36 10.99
N PRO A 243 9.49 20.06 11.23
CA PRO A 243 10.15 19.40 12.34
C PRO A 243 11.63 19.43 12.00
N SER A 244 12.46 19.85 12.96
CA SER A 244 13.91 19.99 12.75
C SER A 244 14.55 18.68 12.24
N TRP A 245 13.89 17.56 12.51
CA TRP A 245 14.29 16.22 12.14
C TRP A 245 13.82 15.76 10.74
N CYS A 246 12.86 16.43 10.09
CA CYS A 246 12.44 16.07 8.73
C CYS A 246 13.56 16.39 7.72
N ARG A 247 13.96 15.41 6.90
CA ARG A 247 15.07 15.50 5.91
C ARG A 247 14.60 15.45 4.45
N CYS A 248 13.39 15.91 4.17
CA CYS A 248 12.90 16.03 2.79
C CYS A 248 13.41 17.31 2.12
N ASN A 249 13.44 17.33 0.79
CA ASN A 249 13.92 18.50 0.03
C ASN A 249 13.06 19.75 0.30
N TYR A 250 11.76 19.57 0.54
CA TYR A 250 10.85 20.67 0.85
C TYR A 250 11.21 21.36 2.18
N CYS A 251 11.38 20.59 3.26
CA CYS A 251 11.76 21.14 4.57
C CYS A 251 13.19 21.70 4.57
N ASP A 252 14.12 21.10 3.83
CA ASP A 252 15.47 21.65 3.66
C ASP A 252 15.47 23.01 2.95
N LYS A 253 14.73 23.14 1.84
CA LYS A 253 14.54 24.42 1.14
C LYS A 253 13.86 25.47 2.04
N ALA A 254 12.82 25.09 2.77
CA ALA A 254 12.14 26.01 3.68
C ALA A 254 13.08 26.52 4.80
N ARG A 255 13.91 25.65 5.36
CA ARG A 255 14.90 26.04 6.39
C ARG A 255 15.97 26.98 5.86
N SER A 256 16.51 26.73 4.66
CA SER A 256 17.54 27.61 4.06
C SER A 256 17.01 29.01 3.75
N MET A 257 15.73 29.12 3.34
CA MET A 257 15.06 30.41 3.16
C MET A 257 14.84 31.16 4.48
N THR A 258 14.54 30.43 5.56
CA THR A 258 14.28 31.03 6.88
C THR A 258 15.57 31.58 7.52
N MET A 259 16.71 30.92 7.31
CA MET A 259 18.02 31.39 7.81
C MET A 259 18.60 32.58 7.03
N SER A 260 18.08 32.88 5.85
CA SER A 260 18.56 33.98 4.99
C SER A 260 17.88 35.33 5.30
N ARG A 261 16.93 35.39 6.24
CA ARG A 261 16.36 36.64 6.75
C ARG A 261 17.14 37.12 7.98
N PRO A 262 17.75 38.31 7.98
CA PRO A 262 18.31 38.89 9.20
C PRO A 262 17.18 39.07 10.22
N SER A 263 17.38 38.58 11.43
CA SER A 263 16.46 38.74 12.54
C SER A 263 16.33 40.23 12.88
N VAL A 264 15.28 40.89 12.39
CA VAL A 264 14.87 42.19 12.93
C VAL A 264 14.25 41.91 14.29
N LEU A 265 15.03 42.15 15.34
CA LEU A 265 14.56 42.25 16.72
C LEU A 265 13.42 43.25 16.78
N HIS A 266 12.18 42.76 16.93
CA HIS A 266 11.06 43.59 17.34
C HIS A 266 10.74 43.33 18.81
N ASN A 267 11.05 44.32 19.64
CA ASN A 267 10.65 44.43 21.03
C ASN A 267 9.15 44.76 21.15
N SER A 268 8.41 43.90 21.87
CA SER A 268 7.32 44.18 22.86
C SER A 268 6.03 44.92 22.45
N PRO A 269 4.97 44.99 23.31
CA PRO A 269 4.27 43.95 24.10
C PRO A 269 2.74 43.94 23.82
N GLN A 270 2.02 42.88 24.23
CA GLN A 270 0.81 42.97 25.11
C GLN A 270 0.02 41.65 25.18
N SER A 271 -0.50 41.45 26.39
CA SER A 271 -1.28 40.36 26.95
C SER A 271 -2.57 40.01 26.21
N VAL A 272 -2.80 38.71 26.01
CA VAL A 272 -4.16 38.15 25.97
C VAL A 272 -4.20 36.96 26.91
N SER A 273 -5.05 37.09 27.93
CA SER A 273 -5.32 36.10 28.96
C SER A 273 -5.95 34.84 28.35
N ILE A 274 -5.26 33.71 28.46
CA ILE A 274 -5.83 32.39 28.13
C ILE A 274 -6.11 31.65 29.45
N LEU A 275 -7.36 31.19 29.59
CA LEU A 275 -7.89 30.36 30.67
C LEU A 275 -7.03 29.11 30.95
N PRO A 276 -7.02 28.58 32.19
CA PRO A 276 -6.26 27.39 32.51
C PRO A 276 -6.92 26.16 31.86
N VAL A 277 -6.22 25.55 30.90
CA VAL A 277 -6.54 24.22 30.39
C VAL A 277 -6.15 23.21 31.47
N LEU A 278 -7.16 22.57 32.06
CA LEU A 278 -7.00 21.41 32.92
C LEU A 278 -6.36 20.27 32.12
N ARG A 279 -5.16 19.84 32.54
CA ARG A 279 -4.54 18.59 32.08
C ARG A 279 -5.37 17.40 32.57
N PRO A 280 -5.74 16.43 31.71
CA PRO A 280 -6.12 15.12 32.20
C PRO A 280 -4.87 14.34 32.61
N ASN A 281 -5.01 13.59 33.71
CA ASN A 281 -4.02 12.68 34.26
C ASN A 281 -3.54 11.64 33.23
N ALA A 282 -2.23 11.38 33.22
CA ALA A 282 -1.54 10.37 32.41
C ALA A 282 -1.78 8.93 32.90
N HIS A 283 -3.04 8.56 33.18
CA HIS A 283 -3.42 7.24 33.68
C HIS A 283 -4.38 6.46 32.76
N GLY A 284 -4.62 6.92 31.53
CA GLY A 284 -5.56 6.29 30.58
C GLY A 284 -4.92 5.64 29.35
N LYS A 285 -3.58 5.50 29.29
CA LYS A 285 -2.92 4.99 28.07
C LYS A 285 -3.17 3.49 27.87
N ASP A 286 -3.30 2.71 28.95
CA ASP A 286 -3.50 1.26 28.88
C ASP A 286 -4.95 0.87 28.59
N ASP A 287 -5.92 1.68 29.02
CA ASP A 287 -7.35 1.46 28.76
C ASP A 287 -7.72 1.71 27.28
N ASN A 288 -7.06 2.70 26.66
CA ASN A 288 -7.24 3.00 25.24
C ASN A 288 -6.67 1.90 24.33
N ILE A 289 -5.58 1.25 24.72
CA ILE A 289 -4.98 0.12 23.99
C ILE A 289 -5.94 -1.09 24.05
N ASN A 290 -6.48 -1.41 25.22
CA ASN A 290 -7.45 -2.51 25.36
C ASN A 290 -8.74 -2.27 24.57
N MET A 291 -9.20 -1.01 24.50
CA MET A 291 -10.38 -0.62 23.76
C MET A 291 -10.16 -0.64 22.23
N ALA A 292 -8.97 -0.24 21.76
CA ALA A 292 -8.58 -0.40 20.35
C ALA A 292 -8.46 -1.89 19.97
N MET A 293 -7.91 -2.73 20.86
CA MET A 293 -7.85 -4.18 20.64
C MET A 293 -9.25 -4.82 20.65
N GLU A 294 -10.16 -4.41 21.53
CA GLU A 294 -11.56 -4.88 21.52
C GLU A 294 -12.34 -4.37 20.30
N ALA A 295 -12.09 -3.13 19.84
CA ALA A 295 -12.62 -2.62 18.58
C ALA A 295 -12.06 -3.39 17.37
N MET A 296 -10.79 -3.79 17.38
CA MET A 296 -10.21 -4.63 16.34
C MET A 296 -10.76 -6.07 16.38
N LYS A 297 -11.02 -6.62 17.57
CA LYS A 297 -11.69 -7.92 17.75
C LYS A 297 -13.17 -7.88 17.34
N SER A 298 -13.87 -6.76 17.53
CA SER A 298 -15.26 -6.62 17.11
C SER A 298 -15.39 -6.51 15.58
N LEU A 299 -14.42 -5.87 14.91
CA LEU A 299 -14.32 -5.78 13.44
C LEU A 299 -13.97 -7.11 12.76
N THR A 300 -13.57 -8.15 13.51
CA THR A 300 -13.16 -9.47 12.99
C THR A 300 -14.20 -10.57 13.22
N ARG A 301 -15.32 -10.30 13.92
CA ARG A 301 -16.40 -11.31 14.08
C ARG A 301 -17.03 -11.62 12.71
N PRO A 302 -16.99 -12.87 12.22
CA PRO A 302 -17.78 -13.26 11.05
C PRO A 302 -19.26 -13.07 11.38
N GLY A 303 -19.98 -12.41 10.47
CA GLY A 303 -21.39 -12.07 10.63
C GLY A 303 -22.21 -13.24 11.16
N GLY A 304 -23.00 -12.97 12.20
CA GLY A 304 -23.85 -13.93 12.87
C GLY A 304 -24.72 -14.70 11.87
N SER A 305 -24.72 -16.02 12.03
CA SER A 305 -25.63 -16.95 11.40
C SER A 305 -27.08 -16.51 11.61
N VAL A 306 -27.78 -16.29 10.50
CA VAL A 306 -29.25 -16.25 10.45
C VAL A 306 -29.78 -17.58 10.98
N PRO A 307 -30.73 -17.61 11.94
CA PRO A 307 -31.30 -18.86 12.40
C PRO A 307 -32.22 -19.44 11.31
N LEU A 308 -31.79 -20.55 10.70
CA LEU A 308 -32.65 -21.36 9.83
C LEU A 308 -33.73 -22.04 10.69
N SER A 309 -34.96 -21.56 10.52
CA SER A 309 -36.16 -22.19 11.07
C SER A 309 -36.38 -23.56 10.41
N THR A 310 -36.24 -24.62 11.20
CA THR A 310 -36.61 -25.99 10.87
C THR A 310 -38.12 -26.12 10.63
N LYS A 311 -38.51 -26.49 9.41
CA LYS A 311 -39.77 -27.22 9.14
C LYS A 311 -39.53 -28.26 8.05
N GLN A 312 -39.40 -29.51 8.49
CA GLN A 312 -39.73 -30.69 7.69
C GLN A 312 -41.25 -30.95 7.86
N PRO A 313 -41.95 -31.49 6.84
CA PRO A 313 -42.09 -32.94 6.84
C PRO A 313 -42.15 -33.63 5.45
N SER A 314 -41.75 -34.91 5.48
CA SER A 314 -42.25 -36.08 4.73
C SER A 314 -42.63 -35.96 3.24
N SER A 315 -41.96 -36.73 2.38
CA SER A 315 -42.47 -38.05 1.95
C SER A 315 -41.57 -38.70 0.88
N SER A 316 -41.14 -39.94 1.14
CA SER A 316 -41.11 -41.09 0.23
C SER A 316 -40.87 -40.86 -1.28
N LYS A 317 -39.71 -41.31 -1.77
CA LYS A 317 -39.62 -42.48 -2.66
C LYS A 317 -38.16 -42.91 -2.88
N ARG A 318 -37.92 -44.20 -2.69
CA ARG A 318 -36.70 -44.94 -3.05
C ARG A 318 -36.50 -44.93 -4.57
N MET A 319 -35.24 -44.85 -5.00
CA MET A 319 -34.69 -45.76 -6.01
C MET A 319 -33.16 -45.79 -5.90
N ASP A 320 -32.64 -47.00 -5.65
CA ASP A 320 -31.23 -47.38 -5.61
C ASP A 320 -30.66 -47.57 -7.03
N TRP A 321 -29.34 -47.87 -7.08
CA TRP A 321 -28.48 -48.33 -8.20
C TRP A 321 -27.75 -47.19 -8.96
N LEU A 322 -26.42 -47.12 -9.19
CA LEU A 322 -25.22 -47.96 -9.03
C LEU A 322 -23.97 -47.03 -9.04
N LEU A 323 -22.92 -47.25 -8.22
CA LEU A 323 -21.55 -47.72 -8.59
C LEU A 323 -21.15 -47.40 -10.06
N THR A 324 -20.02 -46.78 -10.44
CA THR A 324 -18.60 -46.80 -10.00
C THR A 324 -17.80 -45.77 -10.86
N PRO A 325 -16.53 -45.45 -10.55
CA PRO A 325 -15.70 -44.42 -11.22
C PRO A 325 -14.69 -44.98 -12.24
N MET A 326 -14.34 -44.19 -13.26
CA MET A 326 -13.19 -44.38 -14.17
C MET A 326 -13.07 -43.10 -15.03
N PHE A 327 -11.95 -42.36 -15.08
CA PHE A 327 -10.76 -42.70 -15.86
C PHE A 327 -9.57 -41.80 -15.45
N LEU A 328 -8.46 -42.44 -15.08
CA LEU A 328 -7.09 -42.00 -15.41
C LEU A 328 -6.85 -42.30 -16.89
N CYS A 329 -6.22 -41.38 -17.65
CA CYS A 329 -4.99 -41.66 -18.43
C CYS A 329 -4.56 -40.48 -19.30
N MET A 330 -3.27 -40.16 -19.17
CA MET A 330 -2.28 -39.85 -20.20
C MET A 330 -2.57 -38.77 -21.26
N TYR A 331 -1.62 -37.85 -21.44
CA TYR A 331 -0.76 -37.89 -22.63
C TYR A 331 0.59 -37.20 -22.38
N GLN A 332 1.61 -37.84 -22.96
CA GLN A 332 3.01 -37.44 -23.06
C GLN A 332 3.22 -36.14 -23.82
#